data_AF-A0A3R8Z081-F1
#
_entry.id   AF-A0A3R8Z081-F1
#
_cell.length_a   1.000
_cell.length_b   1.000
_cell.length_c   1.000
_cell.angle_alpha   90.00
_cell.angle_beta   90.00
_cell.angle_gamma   90.00
#
_symmetry.space_group_name_H-M   'P 1'
#
loop_
_entity.id
_entity.type
_entity.pdbx_description
1 polymer ?
#
loop_
_entity_poly.entity_id
_entity_poly.type
_entity_poly.pdbx_seq_one_letter_code
_entity_poly.pdbx_strand_id
1 'polypeptide(L)'
;MVNFLFYKEDDRVQEIADKIKRNLDEFSSLLNSEDFLSSKISSIGSNEEKIVSWSKFNAFSVIPFYNELTGFKNGDMQQKEPKNKKNVYCYLSNDRLISKILSYNSKGVVEDVSYIIREENSELEIKQDINGKNLAISQVFFDEKSRPVEAYYANDDDNNSGYHYFYEGNVIKEILTVGNNSAQPYVILSCEYDNDKKIKEIYFDSKNGKVNVFPR
;
A
#
# COMPACT_ATOMS: atom_id res chain seq x y z
N MET A 1 3.30 -37.53 -8.06
CA MET A 1 1.90 -37.39 -7.58
C MET A 1 1.97 -36.58 -6.30
N VAL A 2 1.74 -35.27 -6.38
CA VAL A 2 1.95 -34.33 -5.26
C VAL A 2 0.61 -34.18 -4.54
N ASN A 3 0.49 -34.77 -3.35
CA ASN A 3 -0.65 -34.51 -2.47
C ASN A 3 -0.46 -33.12 -1.84
N PHE A 4 -1.25 -32.17 -2.31
CA PHE A 4 -1.52 -30.95 -1.59
C PHE A 4 -2.50 -31.27 -0.48
N LEU A 5 -2.02 -31.29 0.77
CA LEU A 5 -2.87 -31.18 1.94
C LEU A 5 -3.52 -29.80 1.89
N PHE A 6 -4.72 -29.75 1.32
CA PHE A 6 -5.62 -28.63 1.52
C PHE A 6 -6.00 -28.65 3.02
N TYR A 7 -5.57 -27.63 3.75
CA TYR A 7 -6.34 -27.19 4.92
C TYR A 7 -7.79 -27.06 4.46
N LYS A 8 -8.78 -27.40 5.29
CA LYS A 8 -10.18 -27.08 4.98
C LYS A 8 -10.23 -25.60 4.61
N GLU A 9 -10.34 -25.30 3.32
CA GLU A 9 -10.58 -23.95 2.83
C GLU A 9 -11.90 -23.55 3.47
N ASP A 10 -11.87 -22.51 4.30
CA ASP A 10 -13.10 -21.85 4.73
C ASP A 10 -13.68 -21.26 3.45
N ASP A 11 -14.81 -21.79 2.97
CA ASP A 11 -15.45 -21.36 1.71
C ASP A 11 -15.57 -19.83 1.60
N ARG A 12 -15.67 -19.14 2.76
CA ARG A 12 -15.70 -17.68 2.86
C ARG A 12 -14.39 -17.01 2.44
N VAL A 13 -13.24 -17.59 2.76
CA VAL A 13 -11.92 -17.07 2.39
C VAL A 13 -11.72 -17.16 0.88
N GLN A 14 -12.12 -18.29 0.28
CA GLN A 14 -12.05 -18.47 -1.17
C GLN A 14 -12.94 -17.46 -1.90
N GLU A 15 -14.17 -17.25 -1.42
CA GLU A 15 -15.09 -16.27 -1.99
C GLU A 15 -14.51 -14.84 -1.93
N ILE A 16 -13.87 -14.47 -0.83
CA ILE A 16 -13.17 -13.18 -0.68
C ILE A 16 -12.00 -13.10 -1.66
N ALA A 17 -11.17 -14.14 -1.77
CA ALA A 17 -10.04 -14.15 -2.69
C ALA A 17 -10.49 -14.00 -4.16
N ASP A 18 -11.55 -14.69 -4.56
CA ASP A 18 -12.10 -14.60 -5.91
C ASP A 18 -12.67 -13.21 -6.20
N LYS A 19 -13.32 -12.60 -5.21
CA LYS A 19 -13.80 -11.21 -5.29
C LYS A 19 -12.63 -10.25 -5.49
N ILE A 20 -11.60 -10.34 -4.65
CA ILE A 20 -10.39 -9.50 -4.77
C ILE A 20 -9.76 -9.67 -6.14
N LYS A 21 -9.64 -10.92 -6.64
CA LYS A 21 -9.03 -11.18 -7.94
C LYS A 21 -9.78 -10.48 -9.08
N ARG A 22 -11.11 -10.56 -9.10
CA ARG A 22 -11.93 -9.84 -10.09
C ARG A 22 -11.73 -8.32 -10.01
N ASN A 23 -11.79 -7.78 -8.80
CA ASN A 23 -11.64 -6.34 -8.57
C ASN A 23 -10.22 -5.84 -8.88
N LEU A 24 -9.20 -6.67 -8.68
CA LEU A 24 -7.80 -6.33 -8.95
C LEU A 24 -7.55 -6.13 -10.46
N ASP A 25 -8.16 -6.97 -11.29
CA ASP A 25 -8.05 -6.83 -12.75
C ASP A 25 -8.72 -5.52 -13.21
N GLU A 26 -9.91 -5.20 -12.71
CA GLU A 26 -10.58 -3.92 -12.95
C GLU A 26 -9.76 -2.73 -12.45
N PHE A 27 -9.24 -2.80 -11.22
CA PHE A 27 -8.43 -1.75 -10.61
C PHE A 27 -7.14 -1.49 -11.40
N SER A 28 -6.46 -2.54 -11.85
CA SER A 28 -5.22 -2.40 -12.63
C SER A 28 -5.43 -1.64 -13.94
N SER A 29 -6.61 -1.76 -14.55
CA SER A 29 -6.96 -1.01 -15.77
C SER A 29 -7.03 0.51 -15.54
N LEU A 30 -7.29 0.96 -14.30
CA LEU A 30 -7.37 2.38 -13.95
C LEU A 30 -6.03 3.09 -14.08
N LEU A 31 -4.91 2.37 -13.94
CA LEU A 31 -3.56 2.93 -14.11
C LEU A 31 -3.34 3.51 -15.52
N ASN A 32 -4.05 2.96 -16.51
CA ASN A 32 -3.99 3.37 -17.92
C ASN A 32 -5.10 4.37 -18.29
N SER A 33 -5.95 4.77 -17.35
CA SER A 33 -7.07 5.68 -17.59
C SER A 33 -6.67 7.13 -17.29
N GLU A 34 -6.07 7.81 -18.29
CA GLU A 34 -5.56 9.19 -18.13
C GLU A 34 -6.63 10.19 -17.68
N ASP A 35 -7.85 10.11 -18.25
CA ASP A 35 -8.96 10.98 -17.88
C ASP A 35 -9.38 10.78 -16.42
N PHE A 36 -9.46 9.52 -15.97
CA PHE A 36 -9.78 9.22 -14.58
C PHE A 36 -8.71 9.80 -13.64
N LEU A 37 -7.43 9.49 -13.89
CA LEU A 37 -6.33 9.89 -13.01
C LEU A 37 -6.15 11.41 -12.97
N SER A 38 -6.20 12.08 -14.12
CA SER A 38 -6.09 13.53 -14.21
C SER A 38 -7.25 14.24 -13.49
N SER A 39 -8.47 13.70 -13.58
CA SER A 39 -9.62 14.23 -12.85
C SER A 39 -9.46 14.11 -11.34
N LYS A 40 -8.93 12.97 -10.84
CA LYS A 40 -8.65 12.74 -9.41
C LYS A 40 -7.54 13.63 -8.90
N ILE A 41 -6.45 13.80 -9.65
CA ILE A 41 -5.35 14.70 -9.26
C ILE A 41 -5.86 16.15 -9.19
N SER A 42 -6.68 16.56 -10.16
CA SER A 42 -7.24 17.92 -10.20
C SER A 42 -8.20 18.22 -9.04
N SER A 43 -8.84 17.20 -8.44
CA SER A 43 -9.77 17.39 -7.33
C SER A 43 -9.11 17.72 -5.99
N ILE A 44 -7.79 17.55 -5.85
CA ILE A 44 -7.04 17.89 -4.63
C ILE A 44 -7.03 19.42 -4.39
N GLY A 45 -7.39 20.21 -5.41
CA GLY A 45 -7.47 21.66 -5.36
C GLY A 45 -6.10 22.34 -5.35
N SER A 46 -6.08 23.64 -5.63
CA SER A 46 -4.85 24.46 -5.68
C SER A 46 -4.52 25.11 -4.34
N ASN A 47 -4.87 24.48 -3.22
CA ASN A 47 -4.59 25.03 -1.90
C ASN A 47 -3.07 25.13 -1.69
N GLU A 48 -2.65 26.06 -0.82
CA GLU A 48 -1.24 26.26 -0.50
C GLU A 48 -0.66 25.01 0.19
N GLU A 49 0.14 24.24 -0.55
CA GLU A 49 0.84 23.06 -0.04
C GLU A 49 1.91 23.48 0.98
N LYS A 50 1.92 22.84 2.14
CA LYS A 50 2.93 23.06 3.18
C LYS A 50 3.80 21.84 3.35
N ILE A 51 5.13 22.01 3.35
CA ILE A 51 6.06 20.95 3.70
C ILE A 51 5.88 20.63 5.18
N VAL A 52 5.52 19.38 5.49
CA VAL A 52 5.29 18.92 6.87
C VAL A 52 6.42 18.05 7.37
N SER A 53 7.09 17.31 6.49
CA SER A 53 8.10 16.35 6.90
C SER A 53 9.02 15.93 5.75
N TRP A 54 10.15 15.35 6.12
CA TRP A 54 11.14 14.72 5.26
C TRP A 54 11.47 13.33 5.78
N SER A 55 11.84 12.40 4.89
CA SER A 55 12.35 11.10 5.31
C SER A 55 13.40 10.54 4.35
N LYS A 56 14.28 9.66 4.86
CA LYS A 56 15.28 8.93 4.06
C LYS A 56 14.72 7.68 3.40
N PHE A 57 13.62 7.14 3.91
CA PHE A 57 12.91 6.02 3.30
C PHE A 57 11.43 6.39 3.19
N ASN A 58 10.65 5.59 2.49
CA ASN A 58 9.22 5.82 2.45
C ASN A 58 8.64 5.64 3.87
N ALA A 59 8.01 6.68 4.39
CA ALA A 59 7.42 6.75 5.72
C ALA A 59 5.89 6.76 5.66
N PHE A 60 5.30 6.73 4.47
CA PHE A 60 3.86 6.79 4.27
C PHE A 60 3.42 5.84 3.16
N SER A 61 2.35 5.12 3.42
CA SER A 61 1.63 4.34 2.41
C SER A 61 0.16 4.36 2.78
N VAL A 62 -0.71 4.48 1.80
CA VAL A 62 -2.16 4.33 2.02
C VAL A 62 -2.52 2.88 2.35
N ILE A 63 -1.74 1.91 1.85
CA ILE A 63 -1.92 0.48 2.14
C ILE A 63 -1.29 0.15 3.51
N PRO A 64 -2.06 -0.38 4.47
CA PRO A 64 -1.54 -0.86 5.76
C PRO A 64 -0.40 -1.87 5.60
N PHE A 65 0.66 -1.69 6.38
CA PHE A 65 1.85 -2.54 6.42
C PHE A 65 2.59 -2.70 5.08
N TYR A 66 2.40 -1.80 4.11
CA TYR A 66 2.98 -1.95 2.77
C TYR A 66 4.49 -2.14 2.79
N ASN A 67 5.21 -1.35 3.58
CA ASN A 67 6.67 -1.47 3.69
C ASN A 67 7.09 -2.81 4.29
N GLU A 68 6.40 -3.28 5.34
CA GLU A 68 6.63 -4.58 5.97
C GLU A 68 6.36 -5.73 4.98
N LEU A 69 5.27 -5.63 4.21
CA LEU A 69 4.88 -6.64 3.21
C LEU A 69 5.88 -6.73 2.04
N THR A 70 6.41 -5.59 1.61
CA THR A 70 7.34 -5.49 0.47
C THR A 70 8.81 -5.66 0.88
N GLY A 71 9.12 -5.51 2.17
CA GLY A 71 10.48 -5.54 2.71
C GLY A 71 11.21 -4.19 2.60
N PHE A 72 10.51 -3.10 2.29
CA PHE A 72 11.08 -1.76 2.36
C PHE A 72 11.30 -1.34 3.81
N LYS A 73 12.36 -0.55 4.04
CA LYS A 73 12.61 0.04 5.34
C LYS A 73 11.60 1.14 5.60
N ASN A 74 11.00 1.13 6.79
CA ASN A 74 10.22 2.25 7.27
C ASN A 74 11.10 3.49 7.44
N GLY A 75 10.62 4.62 6.91
CA GLY A 75 11.26 5.91 7.09
C GLY A 75 10.80 6.60 8.37
N ASP A 76 11.73 7.24 9.07
CA ASP A 76 11.39 8.17 10.15
C ASP A 76 11.06 9.54 9.56
N MET A 77 9.98 10.14 10.02
CA MET A 77 9.57 11.49 9.64
C MET A 77 10.35 12.55 10.42
N GLN A 78 11.00 13.47 9.70
CA GLN A 78 11.82 14.53 10.24
C GLN A 78 11.29 15.90 9.78
N GLN A 79 11.09 16.82 10.72
CA GLN A 79 10.59 18.17 10.38
C GLN A 79 11.63 19.00 9.62
N LYS A 80 12.92 18.76 9.87
CA LYS A 80 14.00 19.54 9.29
C LYS A 80 14.34 19.06 7.88
N GLU A 81 14.36 19.99 6.93
CA GLU A 81 14.86 19.73 5.59
C GLU A 81 16.30 19.19 5.64
N PRO A 82 16.58 18.05 4.98
CA PRO A 82 17.93 17.51 4.96
C PRO A 82 18.82 18.41 4.10
N LYS A 83 20.07 18.60 4.55
CA LYS A 83 21.10 19.33 3.78
C LYS A 83 21.30 18.77 2.37
N ASN A 84 21.01 17.49 2.18
CA ASN A 84 21.13 16.79 0.93
C ASN A 84 19.87 15.94 0.67
N LYS A 85 19.23 16.19 -0.47
CA LYS A 85 17.97 15.56 -0.93
C LYS A 85 18.17 14.24 -1.68
N LYS A 86 19.38 13.69 -1.75
CA LYS A 86 19.60 12.38 -2.38
C LYS A 86 18.80 11.28 -1.69
N ASN A 87 17.98 10.54 -2.46
CA ASN A 87 17.15 9.42 -2.00
C ASN A 87 16.32 9.82 -0.77
N VAL A 88 15.52 10.88 -0.93
CA VAL A 88 14.73 11.49 0.16
C VAL A 88 13.30 11.66 -0.30
N TYR A 89 12.38 11.56 0.64
CA TYR A 89 10.96 11.83 0.46
C TYR A 89 10.62 13.15 1.16
N CYS A 90 9.87 14.02 0.48
CA CYS A 90 9.30 15.24 1.03
C CYS A 90 7.79 15.08 1.09
N TYR A 91 7.20 15.26 2.27
CA TYR A 91 5.77 15.13 2.49
C TYR A 91 5.15 16.52 2.56
N LEU A 92 4.17 16.77 1.71
CA LEU A 92 3.41 18.01 1.68
C LEU A 92 1.98 17.74 2.13
N SER A 93 1.40 18.71 2.82
CA SER A 93 0.03 18.63 3.31
C SER A 93 -0.85 19.74 2.77
N ASN A 94 -2.12 19.40 2.60
CA ASN A 94 -3.25 20.31 2.53
C ASN A 94 -4.12 20.03 3.78
N ASP A 95 -4.52 21.07 4.51
CA ASP A 95 -5.36 20.94 5.71
C ASP A 95 -4.89 19.89 6.76
N ARG A 96 -3.56 19.87 7.01
CA ARG A 96 -2.87 18.98 7.98
C ARG A 96 -2.82 17.50 7.61
N LEU A 97 -3.35 17.09 6.46
CA LEU A 97 -3.24 15.72 5.95
C LEU A 97 -2.25 15.69 4.77
N ILE A 98 -1.46 14.62 4.67
CA ILE A 98 -0.51 14.44 3.56
C ILE A 98 -1.30 14.35 2.26
N SER A 99 -1.10 15.31 1.36
CA SER A 99 -1.75 15.38 0.05
C SER A 99 -0.79 15.00 -1.08
N LYS A 100 0.52 15.12 -0.84
CA LYS A 100 1.53 14.89 -1.87
C LYS A 100 2.86 14.44 -1.28
N ILE A 101 3.58 13.61 -2.02
CA ILE A 101 4.92 13.13 -1.68
C ILE A 101 5.82 13.35 -2.88
N LEU A 102 6.92 14.07 -2.69
CA LEU A 102 7.97 14.19 -3.71
C LEU A 102 9.08 13.22 -3.37
N SER A 103 9.40 12.29 -4.28
CA SER A 103 10.56 11.41 -4.13
C SER A 103 11.72 11.96 -4.94
N TYR A 104 12.89 12.07 -4.30
CA TYR A 104 14.11 12.57 -4.89
C TYR A 104 15.08 11.43 -5.18
N ASN A 105 15.64 11.41 -6.39
CA ASN A 105 16.60 10.38 -6.80
C ASN A 105 17.99 10.54 -6.18
N SER A 106 18.94 9.71 -6.63
CA SER A 106 20.34 9.69 -6.19
C SER A 106 21.15 10.96 -6.50
N LYS A 107 20.59 11.89 -7.29
CA LYS A 107 21.15 13.20 -7.59
C LYS A 107 20.48 14.32 -6.78
N GLY A 108 19.43 14.02 -6.01
CA GLY A 108 18.68 15.00 -5.25
C GLY A 108 17.74 15.85 -6.10
N VAL A 109 17.28 15.30 -7.22
CA VAL A 109 16.26 15.88 -8.10
C VAL A 109 14.97 15.09 -7.93
N VAL A 110 13.82 15.76 -7.95
CA VAL A 110 12.51 15.09 -7.93
C VAL A 110 12.44 14.13 -9.12
N GLU A 111 12.09 12.88 -8.85
CA GLU A 111 11.98 11.80 -9.83
C GLU A 111 10.52 11.40 -10.03
N ASP A 112 9.76 11.39 -8.94
CA ASP A 112 8.35 11.06 -8.95
C ASP A 112 7.57 11.85 -7.90
N VAL A 113 6.26 11.87 -8.09
CA VAL A 113 5.27 12.53 -7.25
C VAL A 113 4.13 11.55 -6.98
N SER A 114 3.85 11.31 -5.70
CA SER A 114 2.60 10.67 -5.27
C SER A 114 1.58 11.71 -4.88
N TYR A 115 0.35 11.57 -5.37
CA TYR A 115 -0.81 12.37 -5.02
C TYR A 115 -1.76 11.54 -4.16
N ILE A 116 -2.19 12.07 -3.01
CA ILE A 116 -3.06 11.37 -2.06
C ILE A 116 -4.45 12.02 -2.07
N ILE A 117 -5.44 11.30 -2.60
CA ILE A 117 -6.82 11.71 -2.73
C ILE A 117 -7.64 11.00 -1.64
N ARG A 118 -8.41 11.78 -0.88
CA ARG A 118 -9.31 11.28 0.17
C ARG A 118 -10.75 11.43 -0.27
N GLU A 119 -11.49 10.34 -0.15
CA GLU A 119 -12.93 10.28 -0.35
C GLU A 119 -13.59 9.82 0.96
N GLU A 120 -14.93 9.82 1.01
CA GLU A 120 -15.68 9.50 2.23
C GLU A 120 -15.25 8.18 2.89
N ASN A 121 -15.07 7.12 2.09
CA ASN A 121 -14.73 5.77 2.55
C ASN A 121 -13.51 5.17 1.84
N SER A 122 -12.66 6.00 1.21
CA SER A 122 -11.45 5.50 0.55
C SER A 122 -10.30 6.51 0.51
N GLU A 123 -9.08 6.00 0.43
CA GLU A 123 -7.87 6.77 0.11
C GLU A 123 -7.22 6.20 -1.14
N LEU A 124 -6.92 7.07 -2.10
CA LEU A 124 -6.29 6.75 -3.38
C LEU A 124 -4.94 7.46 -3.46
N GLU A 125 -3.89 6.71 -3.77
CA GLU A 125 -2.58 7.22 -4.14
C GLU A 125 -2.36 7.03 -5.64
N ILE A 126 -2.00 8.11 -6.34
CA ILE A 126 -1.57 8.07 -7.74
C ILE A 126 -0.12 8.52 -7.80
N LYS A 127 0.76 7.69 -8.35
CA LYS A 127 2.18 7.98 -8.49
C LYS A 127 2.53 8.26 -9.95
N GLN A 128 3.16 9.41 -10.22
CA GLN A 128 3.61 9.82 -11.56
C GLN A 128 5.09 10.17 -11.56
N ASP A 129 5.77 9.95 -12.69
CA ASP A 129 7.09 10.53 -12.92
C ASP A 129 7.00 12.04 -13.18
N ILE A 130 8.14 12.73 -13.28
CA ILE A 130 8.18 14.17 -13.59
C ILE A 130 7.60 14.55 -14.97
N ASN A 131 7.42 13.59 -15.87
CA ASN A 131 6.85 13.81 -17.20
C ASN A 131 5.33 13.54 -17.20
N GLY A 132 4.74 13.16 -16.07
CA GLY A 132 3.33 12.81 -15.94
C GLY A 132 2.99 11.37 -16.34
N LYS A 133 3.98 10.51 -16.60
CA LYS A 133 3.73 9.08 -16.84
C LYS A 133 3.28 8.44 -15.53
N ASN A 134 2.16 7.73 -15.56
CA ASN A 134 1.67 6.96 -14.40
C ASN A 134 2.60 5.78 -14.13
N LEU A 135 3.06 5.67 -12.88
CA LEU A 135 3.97 4.62 -12.41
C LEU A 135 3.24 3.60 -11.54
N ALA A 136 2.33 4.07 -10.67
CA ALA A 136 1.57 3.19 -9.79
C ALA A 136 0.27 3.84 -9.31
N ILE A 137 -0.66 3.00 -8.89
CA ILE A 137 -1.92 3.39 -8.25
C ILE A 137 -2.15 2.46 -7.06
N SER A 138 -2.53 3.04 -5.92
CA SER A 138 -2.88 2.29 -4.70
C SER A 138 -4.21 2.81 -4.16
N GLN A 139 -5.11 1.94 -3.72
CA GLN A 139 -6.35 2.37 -3.07
C GLN A 139 -6.62 1.53 -1.83
N VAL A 140 -7.10 2.15 -0.76
CA VAL A 140 -7.61 1.48 0.44
C VAL A 140 -9.04 1.92 0.70
N PHE A 141 -9.89 0.97 1.06
CA PHE A 141 -11.28 1.18 1.43
C PHE A 141 -11.45 1.00 2.93
N PHE A 142 -12.32 1.80 3.53
CA PHE A 142 -12.57 1.81 4.97
C PHE A 142 -14.00 1.39 5.32
N ASP A 143 -14.18 0.77 6.49
CA ASP A 143 -15.50 0.59 7.09
C ASP A 143 -16.00 1.87 7.78
N GLU A 144 -17.23 1.82 8.31
CA GLU A 144 -17.87 2.93 9.06
C GLU A 144 -17.09 3.36 10.32
N LYS A 145 -16.12 2.55 10.78
CA LYS A 145 -15.23 2.85 11.91
C LYS A 145 -13.86 3.34 11.44
N SER A 146 -13.73 3.68 10.16
CA SER A 146 -12.48 4.11 9.50
C SER A 146 -11.37 3.06 9.59
N ARG A 147 -11.72 1.77 9.66
CA ARG A 147 -10.73 0.67 9.62
C ARG A 147 -10.56 0.19 8.19
N PRO A 148 -9.32 0.00 7.70
CA PRO A 148 -9.09 -0.51 6.35
C PRO A 148 -9.64 -1.93 6.21
N VAL A 149 -10.46 -2.17 5.19
CA VAL A 149 -11.10 -3.47 4.94
C VAL A 149 -10.53 -4.17 3.72
N GLU A 150 -10.25 -3.41 2.67
CA GLU A 150 -9.69 -3.90 1.41
C GLU A 150 -8.69 -2.88 0.86
N ALA A 151 -7.66 -3.35 0.18
CA ALA A 151 -6.73 -2.48 -0.53
C ALA A 151 -6.26 -3.11 -1.84
N TYR A 152 -5.86 -2.27 -2.79
CA TYR A 152 -5.38 -2.67 -4.10
C TYR A 152 -4.15 -1.85 -4.47
N TYR A 153 -3.22 -2.49 -5.18
CA TYR A 153 -1.99 -1.91 -5.72
C TYR A 153 -1.81 -2.39 -7.16
N ALA A 154 -1.44 -1.48 -8.05
CA ALA A 154 -0.99 -1.80 -9.40
C ALA A 154 0.13 -0.85 -9.82
N ASN A 155 1.06 -1.34 -10.63
CA ASN A 155 2.16 -0.55 -11.17
C ASN A 155 2.40 -0.83 -12.66
N ASP A 156 3.30 -0.06 -13.27
CA ASP A 156 3.62 -0.14 -14.70
C ASP A 156 4.50 -1.35 -15.08
N ASP A 157 4.89 -2.17 -14.11
CA ASP A 157 5.57 -3.46 -14.28
C ASP A 157 4.62 -4.67 -14.16
N ASP A 158 3.29 -4.43 -14.19
CA ASP A 158 2.26 -5.45 -13.98
C ASP A 158 2.42 -6.22 -12.66
N ASN A 159 2.93 -5.59 -11.61
CA ASN A 159 2.94 -6.16 -10.27
C ASN A 159 1.72 -5.69 -9.50
N ASN A 160 0.65 -6.49 -9.57
CA ASN A 160 -0.66 -6.12 -9.05
C ASN A 160 -0.99 -6.98 -7.82
N SER A 161 -1.47 -6.34 -6.76
CA SER A 161 -1.81 -7.01 -5.51
C SER A 161 -3.09 -6.47 -4.92
N GLY A 162 -3.91 -7.34 -4.37
CA GLY A 162 -5.09 -7.03 -3.58
C GLY A 162 -4.97 -7.59 -2.17
N TYR A 163 -5.61 -6.93 -1.22
CA TYR A 163 -5.53 -7.22 0.21
C TYR A 163 -6.91 -7.18 0.84
N HIS A 164 -7.15 -8.07 1.80
CA HIS A 164 -8.29 -8.00 2.71
C HIS A 164 -7.81 -8.18 4.14
N TYR A 165 -8.36 -7.38 5.05
CA TYR A 165 -7.89 -7.29 6.43
C TYR A 165 -8.91 -7.90 7.40
N PHE A 166 -8.49 -8.93 8.12
CA PHE A 166 -9.28 -9.54 9.20
C PHE A 166 -8.84 -8.99 10.54
N TYR A 167 -9.80 -8.71 11.41
CA TYR A 167 -9.56 -8.03 12.69
C TYR A 167 -9.86 -8.92 13.89
N GLU A 168 -9.01 -8.80 14.91
CA GLU A 168 -9.32 -9.20 16.27
C GLU A 168 -9.42 -7.94 17.14
N GLY A 169 -10.65 -7.56 17.49
CA GLY A 169 -10.92 -6.27 18.11
C GLY A 169 -10.55 -5.10 17.20
N ASN A 170 -9.51 -4.36 17.57
CA ASN A 170 -9.05 -3.14 16.86
C ASN A 170 -7.71 -3.31 16.14
N VAL A 171 -7.15 -4.53 16.10
CA VAL A 171 -5.89 -4.81 15.39
C VAL A 171 -6.14 -5.75 14.23
N ILE A 172 -5.36 -5.58 13.15
CA ILE A 172 -5.36 -6.49 12.01
C ILE A 172 -4.72 -7.79 12.47
N LYS A 173 -5.49 -8.87 12.52
CA LYS A 173 -4.99 -10.18 12.93
C LYS A 173 -4.43 -10.97 11.76
N GLU A 174 -5.09 -10.88 10.61
CA GLU A 174 -4.70 -11.57 9.39
C GLU A 174 -4.88 -10.68 8.16
N ILE A 175 -4.08 -10.93 7.13
CA ILE A 175 -4.15 -10.27 5.83
C ILE A 175 -4.23 -11.35 4.76
N LEU A 176 -5.33 -11.41 4.02
CA LEU A 176 -5.39 -12.20 2.80
C LEU A 176 -4.81 -11.36 1.67
N THR A 177 -3.79 -11.90 1.00
CA THR A 177 -3.16 -11.27 -0.17
C THR A 177 -3.41 -12.09 -1.43
N VAL A 178 -3.80 -11.41 -2.49
CA VAL A 178 -3.95 -11.94 -3.84
C VAL A 178 -3.00 -11.18 -4.74
N GLY A 179 -2.11 -11.88 -5.43
CA GLY A 179 -1.18 -11.26 -6.38
C GLY A 179 -1.32 -11.91 -7.75
N ASN A 180 -1.19 -11.12 -8.83
CA ASN A 180 -1.23 -11.67 -10.18
C ASN A 180 -0.02 -12.55 -10.54
N ASN A 181 1.11 -12.37 -9.84
CA ASN A 181 2.34 -13.15 -9.99
C ASN A 181 2.56 -14.19 -8.87
N SER A 182 1.53 -14.50 -8.08
CA SER A 182 1.63 -15.48 -6.99
C SER A 182 1.49 -16.91 -7.51
N ALA A 183 2.32 -17.83 -7.00
CA ALA A 183 2.20 -19.25 -7.29
C ALA A 183 0.96 -19.91 -6.64
N GLN A 184 0.40 -19.26 -5.61
CA GLN A 184 -0.84 -19.65 -4.94
C GLN A 184 -1.94 -18.63 -5.28
N PRO A 185 -3.22 -19.07 -5.37
CA PRO A 185 -4.33 -18.16 -5.68
C PRO A 185 -4.44 -17.00 -4.68
N TYR A 186 -4.09 -17.28 -3.41
CA TYR A 186 -3.95 -16.29 -2.35
C TYR A 186 -3.03 -16.84 -1.25
N VAL A 187 -2.59 -15.95 -0.36
CA VAL A 187 -1.87 -16.31 0.88
C VAL A 187 -2.54 -15.59 2.05
N ILE A 188 -2.66 -16.25 3.20
CA ILE A 188 -3.09 -15.60 4.45
C ILE A 188 -1.85 -15.35 5.30
N LEU A 189 -1.62 -14.08 5.63
CA LEU A 189 -0.55 -13.63 6.49
C LEU A 189 -1.11 -13.39 7.89
N SER A 190 -0.48 -13.97 8.91
CA SER A 190 -0.72 -13.69 10.32
C SER A 190 0.08 -12.48 10.77
N CYS A 191 -0.54 -11.63 11.58
CA CYS A 191 0.11 -10.48 12.22
C CYS A 191 0.29 -10.73 13.72
N GLU A 192 1.50 -10.50 14.22
CA GLU A 192 1.82 -10.46 15.65
C GLU A 192 2.33 -9.08 16.05
N TYR A 193 1.94 -8.64 17.24
CA TYR A 193 2.28 -7.34 17.79
C TYR A 193 3.10 -7.50 19.07
N ASP A 194 3.92 -6.50 19.36
CA ASP A 194 4.58 -6.38 20.66
C ASP A 194 3.64 -5.81 21.75
N ASN A 195 4.18 -5.63 22.96
CA ASN A 195 3.43 -5.10 24.09
C ASN A 195 2.96 -3.63 23.88
N ASP A 196 3.60 -2.91 22.97
CA ASP A 196 3.27 -1.53 22.59
C ASP A 196 2.30 -1.48 21.39
N LYS A 197 1.76 -2.64 20.98
CA LYS A 197 0.88 -2.81 19.80
C LYS A 197 1.54 -2.40 18.48
N LYS A 198 2.87 -2.44 18.40
CA LYS A 198 3.59 -2.28 17.13
C LYS A 198 3.71 -3.64 16.47
N ILE A 199 3.65 -3.65 15.14
CA ILE A 199 3.82 -4.88 14.38
C ILE A 199 5.22 -5.43 14.66
N LYS A 200 5.26 -6.67 15.15
CA LYS A 200 6.48 -7.39 15.49
C LYS A 200 6.81 -8.40 14.40
N GLU A 201 5.79 -9.06 13.87
CA GLU A 201 5.96 -10.12 12.89
C GLU A 201 4.78 -10.20 11.93
N ILE A 202 5.07 -10.46 10.66
CA ILE A 202 4.09 -10.86 9.64
C ILE A 202 4.62 -12.13 9.01
N TYR A 203 3.81 -13.19 8.97
CA TYR A 203 4.24 -14.50 8.48
C TYR A 203 3.11 -15.31 7.88
N PHE A 204 3.43 -16.38 7.15
CA PHE A 204 2.46 -17.41 6.80
C PHE A 204 3.02 -18.80 7.11
N ASP A 205 2.14 -19.76 7.34
CA ASP A 205 2.53 -21.14 7.56
C ASP A 205 2.61 -21.89 6.22
N SER A 206 3.78 -22.46 5.95
CA SER A 206 4.00 -23.35 4.81
C SER A 206 4.12 -24.81 5.29
N LYS A 207 4.13 -25.76 4.36
CA LYS A 207 4.43 -27.17 4.68
C LYS A 207 5.81 -27.37 5.35
N ASN A 208 6.73 -26.43 5.12
CA ASN A 208 8.09 -26.46 5.65
C ASN A 208 8.22 -25.66 6.96
N GLY A 209 7.10 -25.18 7.52
CA GLY A 209 7.05 -24.34 8.71
C GLY A 209 6.73 -22.87 8.40
N LYS A 210 6.85 -22.06 9.45
CA LYS A 210 6.60 -20.62 9.44
C LYS A 210 7.58 -19.89 8.53
N VAL A 211 7.06 -19.06 7.64
CA VAL A 211 7.84 -18.19 6.74
C VAL A 211 7.57 -16.74 7.08
N ASN A 212 8.62 -16.03 7.52
CA ASN A 212 8.51 -14.64 7.91
C ASN A 212 8.57 -13.72 6.69
N VAL A 213 7.56 -12.88 6.56
CA VAL A 213 7.51 -11.75 5.62
C VAL A 213 8.17 -10.53 6.26
N PHE A 214 7.96 -10.35 7.57
CA PHE A 214 8.57 -9.32 8.41
C PHE A 214 8.81 -9.89 9.81
N PRO A 215 9.95 -9.62 10.48
CA PRO A 215 11.15 -8.98 9.92
C PRO A 215 11.82 -9.89 8.88
N ARG A 216 12.52 -9.30 7.90
CA ARG A 216 13.36 -10.02 6.94
C ARG A 216 14.81 -10.08 7.39
#